data_AF-A0A519EWW4-F1
#
_entry.id   AF-A0A519EWW4-F1
#
_cell.length_a   1.000
_cell.length_b   1.000
_cell.length_c   1.000
_cell.angle_alpha   90.00
_cell.angle_beta   90.00
_cell.angle_gamma   90.00
#
_symmetry.space_group_name_H-M   'P 1'
#
loop_
_entity.id
_entity.type
_entity.pdbx_description
1 polymer ?
#
loop_
_entity_poly.entity_id
_entity_poly.type
_entity_poly.pdbx_seq_one_letter_code
_entity_poly.pdbx_strand_id
1 'polypeptide(L)'
;MLNTTLAARGIAVAPHSLAAQSALAVLREGGNAIEAMVAAAATIAVVYPHMNSLGGDGFWLIMPAQGEPVAIDASGPAGSLATLSRYEGMSKIPTRGVDAALTVAGTVGGWQEALAVSAQRGGHTPLPRLLEDAIHYARSGIPTTVSQHVATSAKQAELQHVPGFAETFLPNGAAPQAGSLFRQPRLADTLQ
;
A
#
# COMPACT_ATOMS: atom_id res chain seq x y z
N MET A 1 -27.75 -3.83 -16.11
CA MET A 1 -28.01 -4.56 -14.86
C MET A 1 -26.69 -4.68 -14.12
N LEU A 2 -26.64 -4.31 -12.84
CA LEU A 2 -25.48 -4.60 -12.01
C LEU A 2 -25.56 -6.07 -11.58
N ASN A 3 -24.62 -6.89 -12.03
CA ASN A 3 -24.50 -8.27 -11.59
C ASN A 3 -23.55 -8.32 -10.39
N THR A 4 -24.07 -8.66 -9.22
CA THR A 4 -23.27 -8.85 -8.00
C THR A 4 -22.44 -10.13 -8.14
N THR A 5 -21.14 -10.05 -7.84
CA THR A 5 -20.29 -11.24 -7.75
C THR A 5 -20.64 -12.03 -6.49
N LEU A 6 -20.96 -13.31 -6.65
CA LEU A 6 -21.31 -14.23 -5.55
C LEU A 6 -20.25 -15.33 -5.42
N ALA A 7 -19.94 -15.75 -4.19
CA ALA A 7 -18.97 -16.81 -3.89
C ALA A 7 -19.42 -17.67 -2.70
N ALA A 8 -19.08 -18.96 -2.71
CA ALA A 8 -19.44 -19.92 -1.67
C ALA A 8 -18.32 -20.23 -0.65
N ARG A 9 -17.14 -19.63 -0.81
CA ARG A 9 -15.95 -19.90 0.05
C ARG A 9 -15.36 -18.62 0.65
N GLY A 10 -14.94 -17.69 -0.20
CA GLY A 10 -14.36 -16.42 0.22
C GLY A 10 -14.40 -15.41 -0.92
N ILE A 11 -14.39 -14.13 -0.57
CA ILE A 11 -14.40 -13.00 -1.51
C ILE A 11 -13.39 -11.96 -1.04
N ALA A 12 -12.65 -11.38 -1.99
CA ALA A 12 -11.79 -10.24 -1.76
C ALA A 12 -12.22 -9.11 -2.70
N VAL A 13 -12.39 -7.91 -2.15
CA VAL A 13 -12.78 -6.72 -2.89
C VAL A 13 -11.69 -5.68 -2.67
N ALA A 14 -11.16 -5.13 -3.76
CA ALA A 14 -10.11 -4.12 -3.72
C ALA A 14 -10.30 -3.10 -4.86
N PRO A 15 -9.70 -1.89 -4.75
CA PRO A 15 -9.78 -0.87 -5.80
C PRO A 15 -9.10 -1.28 -7.11
N HIS A 16 -8.24 -2.30 -7.09
CA HIS A 16 -7.54 -2.83 -8.25
C HIS A 16 -7.63 -4.36 -8.29
N SER A 17 -7.89 -4.92 -9.47
CA SER A 17 -8.12 -6.35 -9.66
C SER A 17 -6.94 -7.21 -9.22
N LEU A 18 -5.70 -6.79 -9.50
CA LEU A 18 -4.49 -7.51 -9.08
C LEU A 18 -4.37 -7.65 -7.56
N ALA A 19 -4.78 -6.66 -6.78
CA ALA A 19 -4.79 -6.74 -5.32
C ALA A 19 -5.86 -7.73 -4.82
N ALA A 20 -7.06 -7.69 -5.41
CA ALA A 20 -8.11 -8.65 -5.10
C ALA A 20 -7.71 -10.10 -5.48
N GLN A 21 -7.00 -10.27 -6.59
CA GLN A 21 -6.49 -11.57 -7.03
C GLN A 21 -5.38 -12.10 -6.11
N SER A 22 -4.48 -11.24 -5.63
CA SER A 22 -3.42 -11.63 -4.69
C SER A 22 -4.00 -12.12 -3.36
N ALA A 23 -5.02 -11.42 -2.84
CA ALA A 23 -5.79 -11.88 -1.69
C ALA A 23 -6.49 -13.22 -1.95
N LEU A 24 -7.14 -13.35 -3.11
CA LEU A 24 -7.84 -14.58 -3.48
C LEU A 24 -6.88 -15.77 -3.64
N ALA A 25 -5.65 -15.55 -4.10
CA ALA A 25 -4.63 -16.59 -4.20
C ALA A 25 -4.30 -17.15 -2.81
N VAL A 26 -4.03 -16.28 -1.83
CA VAL A 26 -3.79 -16.69 -0.44
C VAL A 26 -4.99 -17.47 0.14
N LEU A 27 -6.23 -17.00 -0.09
CA LEU A 27 -7.43 -17.74 0.34
C LEU A 27 -7.54 -19.13 -0.31
N ARG A 28 -7.17 -19.26 -1.58
CA ARG A 28 -7.19 -20.54 -2.31
C ARG A 28 -6.13 -21.52 -1.83
N GLU A 29 -5.01 -20.99 -1.34
CA GLU A 29 -3.89 -21.75 -0.77
C GLU A 29 -4.12 -22.14 0.70
N GLY A 30 -5.26 -21.74 1.28
CA GLY A 30 -5.64 -22.11 2.64
C GLY A 30 -5.28 -21.06 3.69
N GLY A 31 -4.71 -19.92 3.29
CA GLY A 31 -4.53 -18.78 4.18
C GLY A 31 -5.86 -18.16 4.60
N ASN A 32 -5.85 -17.44 5.72
CA ASN A 32 -7.05 -16.81 6.26
C ASN A 32 -7.27 -15.39 5.70
N ALA A 33 -8.38 -14.75 6.09
CA ALA A 33 -8.76 -13.43 5.60
C ALA A 33 -7.76 -12.31 5.95
N ILE A 34 -7.04 -12.44 7.08
CA ILE A 34 -6.05 -11.44 7.50
C ILE A 34 -4.79 -11.57 6.65
N GLU A 35 -4.30 -12.80 6.45
CA GLU A 35 -3.16 -13.09 5.58
C GLU A 35 -3.44 -12.66 4.14
N ALA A 36 -4.62 -12.98 3.63
CA ALA A 36 -5.08 -12.53 2.31
C ALA A 36 -5.13 -11.01 2.19
N MET A 37 -5.55 -10.31 3.25
CA MET A 37 -5.55 -8.85 3.27
C MET A 37 -4.13 -8.27 3.28
N VAL A 38 -3.16 -8.88 3.98
CA VAL A 38 -1.75 -8.45 3.92
C VAL A 38 -1.19 -8.58 2.50
N ALA A 39 -1.47 -9.69 1.81
CA ALA A 39 -1.09 -9.84 0.40
C ALA A 39 -1.74 -8.80 -0.52
N ALA A 40 -3.02 -8.49 -0.26
CA ALA A 40 -3.73 -7.41 -0.96
C ALA A 40 -3.09 -6.05 -0.70
N ALA A 41 -2.74 -5.75 0.56
CA ALA A 41 -2.19 -4.48 1.01
C ALA A 41 -0.78 -4.24 0.45
N ALA A 42 0.05 -5.29 0.41
CA ALA A 42 1.34 -5.23 -0.26
C ALA A 42 1.18 -4.99 -1.76
N THR A 43 0.26 -5.70 -2.41
CA THR A 43 0.02 -5.57 -3.85
C THR A 43 -0.56 -4.20 -4.22
N ILE A 44 -1.53 -3.67 -3.46
CA ILE A 44 -2.17 -2.38 -3.74
C ILE A 44 -1.20 -1.19 -3.57
N ALA A 45 -0.20 -1.32 -2.69
CA ALA A 45 0.89 -0.35 -2.59
C ALA A 45 1.73 -0.28 -3.87
N VAL A 46 1.86 -1.40 -4.58
CA VAL A 46 2.59 -1.48 -5.87
C VAL A 46 1.71 -1.01 -7.02
N VAL A 47 0.46 -1.49 -7.12
CA VAL A 47 -0.40 -1.26 -8.30
C VAL A 47 -1.17 0.07 -8.24
N TYR A 48 -1.18 0.74 -7.08
CA TYR A 48 -1.91 1.99 -6.87
C TYR A 48 -1.11 3.05 -6.08
N PRO A 49 0.15 3.33 -6.46
CA PRO A 49 1.13 4.02 -5.60
C PRO A 49 0.85 5.52 -5.40
N HIS A 50 -0.02 6.11 -6.20
CA HIS A 50 -0.40 7.53 -6.09
C HIS A 50 -1.50 7.78 -5.04
N MET A 51 -2.11 6.72 -4.49
CA MET A 51 -3.17 6.82 -3.49
C MET A 51 -2.81 6.16 -2.15
N ASN A 52 -1.87 5.23 -2.13
CA ASN A 52 -1.42 4.53 -0.92
C ASN A 52 0.00 3.99 -1.12
N SER A 53 0.72 3.67 -0.03
CA SER A 53 2.07 3.10 -0.11
C SER A 53 2.51 2.49 1.23
N LEU A 54 3.70 1.86 1.25
CA LEU A 54 4.39 1.45 2.48
C LEU A 54 4.74 2.64 3.40
N GLY A 55 4.83 3.85 2.83
CA GLY A 55 5.16 5.09 3.53
C GLY A 55 3.94 5.81 4.10
N GLY A 56 2.80 5.14 4.24
CA GLY A 56 1.57 5.72 4.80
C GLY A 56 1.16 5.07 6.12
N ASP A 57 -0.14 5.18 6.41
CA ASP A 57 -0.78 4.60 7.60
C ASP A 57 -1.75 3.47 7.22
N GLY A 58 -2.23 2.72 8.20
CA GLY A 58 -3.20 1.64 8.00
C GLY A 58 -4.21 1.54 9.14
N PHE A 59 -5.41 1.04 8.83
CA PHE A 59 -6.47 0.83 9.81
C PHE A 59 -7.15 -0.49 9.53
N TRP A 60 -7.34 -1.30 10.57
CA TRP A 60 -7.97 -2.61 10.47
C TRP A 60 -9.17 -2.71 11.39
N LEU A 61 -10.24 -3.31 10.89
CA LEU A 61 -11.32 -3.83 11.71
C LEU A 61 -11.50 -5.31 11.37
N ILE A 62 -11.05 -6.17 12.28
CA ILE A 62 -11.05 -7.62 12.12
C ILE A 62 -12.24 -8.15 12.92
N MET A 63 -13.20 -8.76 12.24
CA MET A 63 -14.34 -9.44 12.87
C MET A 63 -14.11 -10.94 12.88
N PRO A 64 -13.85 -11.56 14.04
CA PRO A 64 -13.79 -13.00 14.18
C PRO A 64 -15.14 -13.67 13.88
N ALA A 65 -15.11 -14.97 13.57
CA ALA A 65 -16.34 -15.77 13.51
C ALA A 65 -17.08 -15.82 14.87
N GLN A 66 -16.32 -15.74 15.96
CA GLN A 66 -16.81 -15.76 17.34
C GLN A 66 -15.97 -14.80 18.20
N GLY A 67 -16.63 -14.04 19.07
CA GLY A 67 -16.00 -13.05 19.94
C GLY A 67 -16.10 -11.62 19.41
N GLU A 68 -15.34 -10.73 20.06
CA GLU A 68 -15.38 -9.29 19.81
C GLU A 68 -14.49 -8.86 18.63
N PRO A 69 -14.84 -7.77 17.93
CA PRO A 69 -13.99 -7.20 16.89
C PRO A 69 -12.66 -6.69 17.45
N VAL A 70 -11.60 -6.82 16.65
CA VAL A 70 -10.28 -6.25 16.93
C VAL A 70 -10.05 -5.07 16.00
N ALA A 71 -9.78 -3.90 16.57
CA ALA A 71 -9.36 -2.72 15.82
C ALA A 71 -7.84 -2.55 15.93
N ILE A 72 -7.20 -2.21 14.81
CA ILE A 72 -5.79 -1.83 14.78
C ILE A 72 -5.71 -0.45 14.16
N ASP A 73 -5.31 0.53 14.98
CA ASP A 73 -4.89 1.84 14.51
C ASP A 73 -3.38 1.78 14.25
N ALA A 74 -3.00 1.81 12.98
CA ALA A 74 -1.61 1.84 12.55
C ALA A 74 -1.31 3.18 11.87
N SER A 75 -1.69 4.28 12.53
CA SER A 75 -1.24 5.63 12.21
C SER A 75 0.02 5.99 13.00
N GLY A 76 1.05 6.46 12.28
CA GLY A 76 2.32 6.78 12.93
C GLY A 76 2.31 8.16 13.59
N PRO A 77 2.99 8.32 14.74
CA PRO A 77 3.12 9.61 15.39
C PRO A 77 4.07 10.54 14.64
N ALA A 78 4.05 11.83 14.98
CA ALA A 78 5.07 12.76 14.54
C ALA A 78 6.47 12.31 14.98
N GLY A 79 7.46 12.49 14.11
CA GLY A 79 8.86 12.20 14.42
C GLY A 79 9.38 13.10 15.53
N SER A 80 10.36 12.63 16.30
CA SER A 80 10.90 13.36 17.47
C SER A 80 11.51 14.73 17.14
N LEU A 81 11.89 14.97 15.89
CA LEU A 81 12.42 16.24 15.40
C LEU A 81 11.36 17.19 14.82
N ALA A 82 10.10 16.75 14.72
CA ALA A 82 8.97 17.57 14.29
C ALA A 82 8.50 18.50 15.44
N THR A 83 9.40 19.37 15.89
CA THR A 83 9.19 20.32 16.99
C THR A 83 8.65 21.65 16.47
N LEU A 84 8.00 22.45 17.33
CA LEU A 84 7.52 23.79 16.94
C LEU A 84 8.65 24.69 16.40
N SER A 85 9.85 24.60 16.98
CA SER A 85 11.02 25.36 16.51
C SER A 85 11.47 24.98 15.10
N ARG A 86 11.24 23.73 14.66
CA ARG A 86 11.54 23.32 13.27
C ARG A 86 10.72 24.12 12.25
N TYR A 87 9.51 24.52 12.64
CA TYR A 87 8.55 25.22 11.78
C TYR A 87 8.45 26.71 12.11
N GLU A 88 9.37 27.26 12.91
CA GLU A 88 9.38 28.67 13.25
C GLU A 88 9.52 29.54 12.00
N GLY A 89 8.76 30.65 11.92
CA GLY A 89 8.70 31.52 10.75
C GLY A 89 7.85 31.00 9.59
N MET A 90 7.36 29.76 9.64
CA MET A 90 6.38 29.24 8.68
C MET A 90 4.95 29.56 9.15
N SER A 91 4.08 29.98 8.23
CA SER A 91 2.66 30.22 8.55
C SER A 91 1.84 28.93 8.72
N LYS A 92 2.34 27.81 8.19
CA LYS A 92 1.77 26.46 8.32
C LYS A 92 2.82 25.42 7.92
N ILE A 93 2.62 24.17 8.35
CA ILE A 93 3.39 23.03 7.86
C ILE A 93 3.18 22.91 6.33
N PRO A 94 4.24 22.76 5.53
CA PRO A 94 4.11 22.62 4.08
C PRO A 94 3.39 21.32 3.71
N THR A 95 2.77 21.28 2.53
CA THR A 95 2.04 20.09 2.06
C THR A 95 2.91 19.10 1.29
N ARG A 96 4.13 19.49 0.92
CA ARG A 96 5.11 18.71 0.14
C ARG A 96 6.52 18.91 0.69
N GLY A 97 7.43 18.03 0.30
CA GLY A 97 8.84 18.09 0.70
C GLY A 97 9.10 17.46 2.06
N VAL A 98 10.36 17.53 2.49
CA VAL A 98 10.86 16.84 3.69
C VAL A 98 10.13 17.26 4.97
N ASP A 99 9.72 18.52 5.06
CA ASP A 99 9.02 19.07 6.23
C ASP A 99 7.54 18.67 6.31
N ALA A 100 6.97 18.19 5.19
CA ALA A 100 5.61 17.65 5.14
C ALA A 100 5.57 16.16 5.53
N ALA A 101 6.67 15.43 5.30
CA ALA A 101 6.81 14.02 5.64
C ALA A 101 7.31 13.85 7.09
N LEU A 102 6.55 14.38 8.05
CA LEU A 102 6.96 14.52 9.45
C LEU A 102 6.47 13.41 10.37
N THR A 103 5.59 12.51 9.92
CA THR A 103 5.06 11.39 10.70
C THR A 103 5.74 10.08 10.31
N VAL A 104 5.81 9.15 11.26
CA VAL A 104 6.22 7.77 10.99
C VAL A 104 5.17 7.10 10.11
N ALA A 105 5.58 6.20 9.21
CA ALA A 105 4.64 5.37 8.45
C ALA A 105 4.20 4.17 9.28
N GLY A 106 2.90 4.01 9.52
CA GLY A 106 2.37 2.93 10.35
C GLY A 106 1.91 1.67 9.60
N THR A 107 1.72 1.71 8.27
CA THR A 107 1.11 0.61 7.49
C THR A 107 1.74 -0.76 7.78
N VAL A 108 3.07 -0.88 7.74
CA VAL A 108 3.79 -2.15 7.93
C VAL A 108 3.69 -2.65 9.38
N GLY A 109 3.70 -1.76 10.36
CA GLY A 109 3.43 -2.11 11.76
C GLY A 109 2.04 -2.69 11.93
N GLY A 110 1.03 -2.11 11.26
CA GLY A 110 -0.32 -2.65 11.22
C GLY A 110 -0.40 -4.05 10.62
N TRP A 111 0.41 -4.35 9.59
CA TRP A 111 0.47 -5.69 9.01
C TRP A 111 1.05 -6.70 9.99
N GLN A 112 2.11 -6.32 10.70
CA GLN A 112 2.73 -7.16 11.72
C GLN A 112 1.74 -7.48 12.85
N GLU A 113 1.03 -6.47 13.37
CA GLU A 113 0.00 -6.65 14.41
C GLU A 113 -1.16 -7.53 13.91
N ALA A 114 -1.64 -7.30 12.68
CA ALA A 114 -2.68 -8.12 12.09
C ALA A 114 -2.22 -9.59 11.92
N LEU A 115 -0.97 -9.82 11.49
CA LEU A 115 -0.41 -11.18 11.38
C LEU A 115 -0.23 -11.84 12.76
N ALA A 116 0.03 -11.09 13.83
CA ALA A 116 0.02 -11.64 15.18
C ALA A 116 -1.39 -12.11 15.60
N VAL A 117 -2.43 -11.33 15.29
CA VAL A 117 -3.84 -11.73 15.47
C VAL A 117 -4.16 -12.97 14.63
N SER A 118 -3.66 -13.01 13.39
CA SER A 118 -3.82 -14.16 12.48
C SER A 118 -3.20 -15.43 13.06
N ALA A 119 -1.98 -15.36 13.57
CA ALA A 119 -1.25 -16.50 14.12
C ALA A 119 -1.98 -17.13 15.32
N GLN A 120 -2.56 -16.31 16.20
CA GLN A 120 -3.40 -16.78 17.32
C GLN A 120 -4.66 -17.53 16.86
N ARG A 121 -5.04 -17.38 15.58
CA ARG A 121 -6.22 -17.97 14.96
C ARG A 121 -5.86 -19.04 13.92
N GLY A 122 -4.65 -19.60 14.01
CA GLY A 122 -4.19 -20.68 13.14
C GLY A 122 -3.69 -20.23 11.77
N GLY A 123 -3.44 -18.93 11.57
CA GLY A 123 -2.68 -18.44 10.43
C GLY A 123 -1.28 -19.06 10.39
N HIS A 124 -0.84 -19.43 9.20
CA HIS A 124 0.38 -20.20 8.97
C HIS A 124 1.11 -19.81 7.68
N THR A 125 0.59 -18.86 6.91
CA THR A 125 1.13 -18.51 5.60
C THR A 125 2.44 -17.72 5.80
N PRO A 126 3.59 -18.18 5.25
CA PRO A 126 4.86 -17.50 5.42
C PRO A 126 4.85 -16.10 4.80
N LEU A 127 5.48 -15.12 5.48
CA LEU A 127 5.58 -13.75 4.98
C LEU A 127 6.11 -13.64 3.54
N PRO A 128 7.15 -14.39 3.11
CA PRO A 128 7.61 -14.36 1.72
C PRO A 128 6.52 -14.69 0.70
N ARG A 129 5.59 -15.60 1.04
CA ARG A 129 4.46 -15.91 0.17
C ARG A 129 3.48 -14.74 0.11
N LEU A 130 3.18 -14.10 1.24
CA LEU A 130 2.27 -12.96 1.30
C LEU A 130 2.77 -11.75 0.49
N LEU A 131 4.09 -11.58 0.37
CA LEU A 131 4.70 -10.48 -0.37
C LEU A 131 5.05 -10.83 -1.82
N GLU A 132 5.00 -12.10 -2.20
CA GLU A 132 5.45 -12.61 -3.51
C GLU A 132 4.85 -11.83 -4.68
N ASP A 133 3.52 -11.66 -4.71
CA ASP A 133 2.81 -10.99 -5.79
C ASP A 133 3.25 -9.52 -5.90
N ALA A 134 3.37 -8.83 -4.77
CA ALA A 134 3.83 -7.45 -4.71
C ALA A 134 5.28 -7.31 -5.22
N ILE A 135 6.18 -8.21 -4.81
CA ILE A 135 7.57 -8.26 -5.30
C ILE A 135 7.59 -8.49 -6.81
N HIS A 136 6.81 -9.45 -7.31
CA HIS A 136 6.71 -9.76 -8.73
C HIS A 136 6.23 -8.55 -9.52
N TYR A 137 5.12 -7.91 -9.12
CA TYR A 137 4.58 -6.74 -9.81
C TYR A 137 5.51 -5.53 -9.74
N ALA A 138 6.22 -5.34 -8.62
CA ALA A 138 7.18 -4.25 -8.50
C ALA A 138 8.38 -4.46 -9.43
N ARG A 139 8.90 -5.70 -9.54
CA ARG A 139 10.09 -6.02 -10.32
C ARG A 139 9.80 -6.17 -11.82
N SER A 140 8.76 -6.94 -12.16
CA SER A 140 8.36 -7.23 -13.54
C SER A 140 7.59 -6.06 -14.17
N GLY A 141 6.85 -5.32 -13.34
CA GLY A 141 6.09 -4.13 -13.70
C GLY A 141 4.58 -4.35 -13.67
N ILE A 142 3.85 -3.24 -13.63
CA ILE A 142 2.38 -3.17 -13.66
C ILE A 142 1.92 -2.42 -14.91
N PRO A 143 0.72 -2.71 -15.45
CA PRO A 143 0.07 -1.80 -16.37
C PRO A 143 -0.34 -0.53 -15.62
N THR A 144 0.21 0.62 -16.03
CA THR A 144 -0.10 1.92 -15.43
C THR A 144 -1.61 2.18 -15.53
N THR A 145 -2.25 2.47 -14.40
CA THR A 145 -3.69 2.79 -14.39
C THR A 145 -3.94 4.18 -14.96
N VAL A 146 -5.15 4.42 -15.49
CA VAL A 146 -5.57 5.75 -15.98
C VAL A 146 -5.46 6.79 -14.86
N SER A 147 -5.89 6.47 -13.64
CA SER A 147 -5.82 7.40 -12.51
C SER A 147 -4.38 7.69 -12.08
N GLN A 148 -3.46 6.70 -12.13
CA GLN A 148 -2.04 6.96 -11.87
C GLN A 148 -1.45 7.92 -12.90
N HIS A 149 -1.74 7.70 -14.20
CA HIS A 149 -1.30 8.59 -15.27
C HIS A 149 -1.80 10.02 -15.06
N VAL A 150 -3.10 10.18 -14.79
CA VAL A 150 -3.73 11.48 -14.57
C VAL A 150 -3.17 12.17 -13.33
N ALA A 151 -3.07 11.46 -12.20
CA ALA A 151 -2.57 12.00 -10.94
C ALA A 151 -1.10 12.45 -11.05
N THR A 152 -0.25 11.61 -11.67
CA THR A 152 1.17 11.92 -11.87
C THR A 152 1.34 13.11 -12.80
N SER A 153 0.62 13.15 -13.92
CA SER A 153 0.67 14.27 -14.87
C SER A 153 0.23 15.59 -14.23
N ALA A 154 -0.89 15.57 -13.50
CA ALA A 154 -1.43 16.76 -12.83
C ALA A 154 -0.50 17.29 -11.72
N LYS A 155 0.36 16.44 -11.16
CA LYS A 155 1.27 16.77 -10.06
C LYS A 155 2.72 16.91 -10.46
N GLN A 156 3.08 16.63 -11.71
CA GLN A 156 4.47 16.63 -12.17
C GLN A 156 5.17 17.97 -11.91
N ALA A 157 4.57 19.11 -12.29
CA ALA A 157 5.19 20.42 -12.08
C ALA A 157 5.43 20.75 -10.59
N GLU A 158 4.54 20.29 -9.70
CA GLU A 158 4.63 20.48 -8.24
C GLU A 158 5.69 19.55 -7.62
N LEU A 159 5.78 18.29 -8.09
CA LEU A 159 6.51 17.22 -7.40
C LEU A 159 7.84 16.84 -8.03
N GLN A 160 8.13 17.22 -9.28
CA GLN A 160 9.36 16.83 -9.98
C GLN A 160 10.66 17.21 -9.25
N HIS A 161 10.60 18.24 -8.38
CA HIS A 161 11.74 18.69 -7.57
C HIS A 161 11.79 18.07 -6.16
N VAL A 162 10.76 17.29 -5.77
CA VAL A 162 10.77 16.55 -4.51
C VAL A 162 11.78 15.40 -4.61
N PRO A 163 12.68 15.20 -3.62
CA PRO A 163 13.70 14.17 -3.68
C PRO A 163 13.14 12.78 -4.04
N GLY A 164 13.72 12.17 -5.08
CA GLY A 164 13.35 10.83 -5.57
C GLY A 164 12.06 10.76 -6.39
N PHE A 165 11.25 11.81 -6.50
CA PHE A 165 9.97 11.74 -7.23
C PHE A 165 10.18 11.50 -8.73
N ALA A 166 10.99 12.32 -9.40
CA ALA A 166 11.22 12.20 -10.84
C ALA A 166 11.88 10.86 -11.21
N GLU A 167 12.87 10.43 -10.42
CA GLU A 167 13.56 9.15 -10.60
C GLU A 167 12.62 7.95 -10.45
N THR A 168 11.60 8.06 -9.59
CA THR A 168 10.69 6.95 -9.27
C THR A 168 9.45 6.93 -10.16
N PHE A 169 8.83 8.07 -10.40
CA PHE A 169 7.49 8.16 -11.01
C PHE A 169 7.46 8.79 -12.41
N LEU A 170 8.59 9.31 -12.91
CA LEU A 170 8.69 9.90 -14.25
C LEU A 170 9.70 9.12 -15.12
N PRO A 171 9.42 7.86 -15.49
CA PRO A 171 10.28 7.12 -16.39
C PRO A 171 10.43 7.90 -17.72
N ASN A 172 11.67 8.12 -18.15
CA ASN A 172 11.99 8.96 -19.31
C ASN A 172 11.53 10.43 -19.17
N GLY A 173 11.36 10.95 -17.95
CA GLY A 173 11.05 12.36 -17.66
C GLY A 173 9.58 12.75 -17.75
N ALA A 174 8.67 11.80 -17.94
CA ALA A 174 7.23 12.07 -18.03
C ALA A 174 6.41 11.03 -17.26
N ALA A 175 5.17 11.39 -16.90
CA ALA A 175 4.23 10.45 -16.32
C ALA A 175 4.05 9.23 -17.25
N PRO A 176 4.07 7.99 -16.70
CA PRO A 176 3.89 6.80 -17.51
C PRO A 176 2.52 6.81 -18.18
N GLN A 177 2.45 6.39 -19.44
CA GLN A 177 1.20 6.35 -20.20
C GLN A 177 0.29 5.24 -19.66
N ALA A 178 -1.02 5.47 -19.62
CA ALA A 178 -1.97 4.44 -19.20
C ALA A 178 -1.79 3.16 -20.07
N GLY A 179 -1.77 2.00 -19.41
CA GLY A 179 -1.51 0.69 -20.04
C GLY A 179 -0.04 0.38 -20.29
N SER A 180 0.88 1.36 -20.25
CA SER A 180 2.31 1.09 -20.35
C SER A 180 2.85 0.41 -19.08
N LEU A 181 3.90 -0.38 -19.25
CA LEU A 181 4.53 -1.12 -18.15
C LEU A 181 5.36 -0.17 -17.26
N PHE A 182 4.98 -0.05 -16.00
CA PHE A 182 5.68 0.73 -14.98
C PHE A 182 6.37 -0.20 -13.98
N ARG A 183 7.68 -0.05 -13.81
CA ARG A 183 8.50 -0.90 -12.92
C ARG A 183 9.00 -0.11 -11.71
N GLN A 184 9.09 -0.77 -10.57
CA GLN A 184 9.47 -0.20 -9.28
C GLN A 184 10.56 -1.08 -8.63
N PRO A 185 11.76 -1.22 -9.23
CA PRO A 185 12.79 -2.15 -8.75
C PRO A 185 13.22 -1.87 -7.30
N ARG A 186 13.34 -0.60 -6.91
CA ARG A 186 13.66 -0.21 -5.53
C ARG A 186 12.61 -0.67 -4.52
N LEU A 187 11.33 -0.62 -4.89
CA LEU A 187 10.24 -1.11 -4.05
C LEU A 187 10.25 -2.63 -3.96
N ALA A 188 10.58 -3.32 -5.06
CA ALA A 188 10.76 -4.78 -5.03
C ALA A 188 11.88 -5.19 -4.07
N ASP A 189 12.99 -4.46 -4.06
CA ASP A 189 14.11 -4.73 -3.15
C ASP A 189 13.77 -4.43 -1.70
N THR A 190 12.91 -3.44 -1.43
CA THR A 190 12.39 -3.19 -0.06
C THR A 190 11.44 -4.29 0.42
N LEU A 191 10.70 -4.93 -0.48
CA LEU A 191 9.75 -5.99 -0.15
C LEU A 191 10.39 -7.37 0.01
N GLN A 192 11.64 -7.55 -0.45
CA GLN A 192 12.39 -8.81 -0.42
C GLN A 192 13.13 -9.01 0.90
#